data_AF-A0A7Y3D9A2-F1
#
_entry.id   AF-A0A7Y3D9A2-F1
#
_cell.length_a   1.000
_cell.length_b   1.000
_cell.length_c   1.000
_cell.angle_alpha   90.00
_cell.angle_beta   90.00
_cell.angle_gamma   90.00
#
_symmetry.space_group_name_H-M   'P 1'
#
loop_
_entity.id
_entity.type
_entity.pdbx_description
1 polymer ?
#
loop_
_entity_poly.entity_id
_entity_poly.type
_entity_poly.pdbx_seq_one_letter_code
_entity_poly.pdbx_strand_id
1 'polypeptide(L)'
;MKRHPSLQPLSDDHHRALVLARRLRRDSGGLDAAGLAALEREIRREFERQLQPHFRIEESWLLPALAGKGETRLVEQTLQDHSRLGALVRGRWSGGTARALGKLLEKHVRF
;
A
#
# COMPACT_ATOMS: atom_id res chain seq x y z
N MET A 1 11.68 17.33 1.14
CA MET A 1 11.75 17.29 -0.34
C MET A 1 10.70 18.27 -0.88
N LYS A 2 11.11 19.41 -1.48
CA LYS A 2 10.15 20.32 -2.13
C LYS A 2 9.51 19.55 -3.30
N ARG A 3 8.22 19.23 -3.17
CA ARG A 3 7.50 18.32 -4.08
C ARG A 3 7.27 19.01 -5.42
N HIS A 4 7.67 18.35 -6.51
CA HIS A 4 7.37 18.80 -7.86
C HIS A 4 5.83 18.72 -8.09
N PRO A 5 5.19 19.70 -8.75
CA PRO A 5 3.73 19.72 -8.96
C PRO A 5 3.17 18.46 -9.65
N SER A 6 3.98 17.78 -10.45
CA SER A 6 3.63 16.51 -11.09
C SER A 6 3.52 15.32 -10.12
N LEU A 7 3.98 15.46 -8.88
CA LEU A 7 3.91 14.46 -7.80
C LEU A 7 2.75 14.74 -6.83
N GLN A 8 1.95 15.77 -7.08
CA GLN A 8 0.83 16.16 -6.24
C GLN A 8 -0.33 15.15 -6.28
N PRO A 9 -0.71 14.55 -7.43
CA PRO A 9 -1.70 13.47 -7.46
C PRO A 9 -1.25 12.24 -6.65
N LEU A 10 0.03 11.89 -6.73
CA LEU A 10 0.63 10.81 -5.92
C LEU A 10 0.56 11.10 -4.41
N SER A 11 0.57 12.38 -4.03
CA SER A 11 0.49 12.79 -2.62
C SER A 11 -0.90 12.58 -1.99
N ASP A 12 -1.98 12.72 -2.76
CA ASP A 12 -3.35 12.48 -2.29
C ASP A 12 -3.64 10.98 -2.16
N ASP A 13 -3.13 10.17 -3.10
CA ASP A 13 -3.20 8.71 -3.02
C ASP A 13 -2.41 8.16 -1.84
N HIS A 14 -1.25 8.75 -1.53
CA HIS A 14 -0.48 8.45 -0.32
C HIS A 14 -1.24 8.77 0.98
N HIS A 15 -2.03 9.85 1.01
CA HIS A 15 -2.86 10.14 2.18
C HIS A 15 -3.89 9.02 2.43
N ARG A 16 -4.56 8.54 1.37
CA ARG A 16 -5.53 7.45 1.45
C ARG A 16 -4.88 6.13 1.89
N ALA A 17 -3.70 5.82 1.36
CA ALA A 17 -2.90 4.68 1.79
C ALA A 17 -2.56 4.74 3.29
N LEU A 18 -2.22 5.92 3.82
CA LEU A 18 -1.96 6.11 5.26
C LEU A 18 -3.22 5.94 6.12
N VAL A 19 -4.39 6.38 5.64
CA VAL A 19 -5.67 6.15 6.33
C VAL A 19 -5.95 4.65 6.42
N LEU A 20 -5.81 3.91 5.32
CA LEU A 20 -5.96 2.45 5.29
C LEU A 20 -4.97 1.76 6.24
N ALA A 21 -3.71 2.18 6.22
CA ALA A 21 -2.67 1.64 7.09
C ALA A 21 -2.99 1.81 8.58
N ARG A 22 -3.43 3.01 8.97
CA ARG A 22 -3.84 3.30 10.35
C ARG A 22 -5.03 2.46 10.78
N ARG A 23 -6.02 2.32 9.89
CA ARG A 23 -7.21 1.52 10.15
C ARG A 23 -6.87 0.05 10.36
N LEU A 24 -6.10 -0.54 9.45
CA LEU A 24 -5.60 -1.91 9.56
C LEU A 24 -4.88 -2.16 10.90
N ARG A 25 -4.13 -1.18 11.39
CA ARG A 25 -3.41 -1.28 12.66
C ARG A 25 -4.31 -1.13 13.90
N ARG A 26 -5.34 -0.28 13.83
CA ARG A 26 -6.28 -0.03 14.95
C ARG A 26 -7.33 -1.14 15.05
N ASP A 27 -7.96 -1.45 13.93
CA ASP A 27 -9.18 -2.26 13.90
C ASP A 27 -8.87 -3.75 13.98
N SER A 28 -7.65 -4.20 13.66
CA SER A 28 -7.29 -5.63 13.69
C SER A 28 -7.01 -6.20 15.08
N GLY A 29 -7.10 -5.39 16.14
CA GLY A 29 -6.93 -5.83 17.52
C GLY A 29 -8.23 -6.39 18.08
N GLY A 30 -8.26 -7.67 18.44
CA GLY A 30 -9.38 -8.26 19.19
C GLY A 30 -10.66 -8.53 18.38
N LEU A 31 -10.62 -8.44 17.05
CA LEU A 31 -11.77 -8.83 16.21
C LEU A 31 -12.05 -10.32 16.33
N ASP A 32 -13.34 -10.64 16.38
CA ASP A 32 -13.84 -11.99 16.14
C ASP A 32 -13.77 -12.34 14.64
N ALA A 33 -14.19 -13.55 14.29
CA ALA A 33 -14.15 -14.02 12.91
C ALA A 33 -15.01 -13.16 11.97
N ALA A 34 -16.18 -12.70 12.43
CA ALA A 34 -17.09 -11.89 11.63
C ALA A 34 -16.52 -10.49 11.35
N GLY A 35 -15.95 -9.84 12.36
CA GLY A 35 -15.29 -8.55 12.25
C GLY A 35 -14.07 -8.61 11.35
N LEU A 36 -13.25 -9.67 11.46
CA LEU A 36 -12.10 -9.85 10.59
C LEU A 36 -12.51 -10.03 9.12
N ALA A 37 -13.56 -10.83 8.86
CA ALA A 37 -14.08 -11.01 7.51
C ALA A 37 -14.68 -9.72 6.92
N ALA A 38 -15.30 -8.88 7.74
CA ALA A 38 -15.78 -7.57 7.31
C ALA A 38 -14.61 -6.64 6.93
N LEU A 39 -13.58 -6.58 7.78
CA LEU A 39 -12.36 -5.80 7.52
C LEU A 39 -11.64 -6.29 6.25
N GLU A 40 -11.50 -7.60 6.06
CA GLU A 40 -10.91 -8.20 4.86
C GLU A 40 -11.62 -7.75 3.59
N ARG A 41 -12.96 -7.90 3.54
CA ARG A 41 -13.75 -7.52 2.35
C ARG A 41 -13.59 -6.06 2.01
N GLU A 42 -13.59 -5.20 3.02
CA GLU A 42 -13.47 -3.77 2.83
C GLU A 42 -12.07 -3.39 2.33
N ILE A 43 -11.02 -3.90 2.95
CA ILE A 43 -9.65 -3.60 2.55
C ILE A 43 -9.35 -4.14 1.16
N ARG A 44 -9.86 -5.31 0.79
CA ARG A 44 -9.74 -5.81 -0.60
C ARG A 44 -10.37 -4.86 -1.60
N ARG A 45 -11.59 -4.36 -1.32
CA ARG A 45 -12.25 -3.37 -2.18
C ARG A 45 -11.44 -2.09 -2.31
N GLU A 46 -10.97 -1.53 -1.19
CA GLU A 46 -10.18 -0.29 -1.23
C GLU A 46 -8.82 -0.48 -1.90
N PHE A 47 -8.19 -1.65 -1.71
CA PHE A 47 -6.95 -2.00 -2.40
C PHE A 47 -7.13 -2.04 -3.91
N GLU A 48 -8.17 -2.72 -4.40
CA GLU A 48 -8.46 -2.82 -5.83
C GLU A 48 -8.85 -1.47 -6.45
N ARG A 49 -9.62 -0.65 -5.72
CA ARG A 49 -10.12 0.63 -6.24
C ARG A 49 -9.08 1.76 -6.19
N GLN A 50 -8.18 1.74 -5.20
CA GLN A 50 -7.29 2.87 -4.95
C GLN A 50 -5.81 2.50 -5.09
N LEU A 51 -5.35 1.45 -4.39
CA LEU A 51 -3.92 1.13 -4.33
C LEU A 51 -3.40 0.45 -5.60
N GLN A 52 -4.17 -0.48 -6.18
CA GLN A 52 -3.73 -1.20 -7.37
C GLN A 52 -3.60 -0.28 -8.61
N PRO A 53 -4.54 0.65 -8.89
CA PRO A 53 -4.35 1.64 -9.95
C PRO A 53 -3.13 2.53 -9.70
N HIS A 54 -2.91 2.95 -8.45
CA HIS A 54 -1.76 3.75 -8.06
C HIS A 54 -0.44 3.02 -8.33
N PHE A 55 -0.29 1.77 -7.88
CA PHE A 55 0.90 0.95 -8.16
C PHE A 55 1.15 0.79 -9.65
N ARG A 56 0.11 0.58 -10.46
CA ARG A 56 0.26 0.48 -11.92
C ARG A 56 0.81 1.76 -12.54
N ILE A 57 0.39 2.93 -12.05
CA ILE A 57 0.93 4.22 -12.53
C ILE A 57 2.41 4.33 -12.16
N GLU A 58 2.77 4.01 -10.93
CA GLU A 58 4.16 4.06 -10.50
C GLU A 58 5.04 3.09 -11.30
N GLU A 59 4.62 1.84 -11.43
CA GLU A 59 5.34 0.79 -12.16
C GLU A 59 5.48 1.10 -13.66
N SER A 60 4.49 1.75 -14.27
CA SER A 60 4.51 2.05 -15.71
C SER A 60 5.29 3.33 -16.05
N TRP A 61 5.36 4.29 -15.13
CA TRP A 61 5.87 5.64 -15.44
C TRP A 61 6.95 6.12 -14.49
N LEU A 62 6.71 6.04 -13.17
CA LEU A 62 7.63 6.60 -12.17
C LEU A 62 8.88 5.74 -12.02
N LEU A 63 8.70 4.43 -11.81
CA LEU A 63 9.81 3.51 -11.57
C LEU A 63 10.76 3.39 -12.78
N PRO A 64 10.29 3.31 -14.03
CA PRO A 64 11.18 3.36 -15.19
C PRO A 64 11.99 4.66 -15.28
N ALA A 65 11.38 5.81 -14.98
CA ALA A 65 12.07 7.10 -14.97
C ALA A 65 13.14 7.19 -13.86
N LEU A 66 12.88 6.58 -12.69
CA LEU A 66 13.85 6.47 -11.59
C LEU A 66 14.99 5.50 -11.94
N ALA A 67 14.67 4.35 -12.55
CA ALA A 67 15.67 3.40 -13.03
C ALA A 67 16.62 4.05 -14.06
N GLY A 68 16.08 4.85 -14.99
CA GLY A 68 16.87 5.62 -15.96
C GLY A 68 17.81 6.66 -15.33
N LYS A 69 17.58 7.03 -14.06
CA LYS A 69 18.44 7.92 -13.27
C LYS A 69 19.43 7.17 -12.36
N GLY A 70 19.44 5.84 -12.40
CA GLY A 70 20.31 4.99 -11.57
C GLY A 70 19.76 4.69 -10.17
N GLU A 71 18.49 5.01 -9.88
CA GLU A 71 17.84 4.76 -8.59
C GLU A 71 17.37 3.29 -8.44
N THR A 72 18.18 2.34 -8.89
CA THR A 72 17.81 0.92 -9.03
C THR A 72 17.35 0.31 -7.70
N ARG A 73 18.03 0.62 -6.59
CA ARG A 73 17.68 0.10 -5.26
C ARG A 73 16.30 0.57 -4.79
N LEU A 74 15.95 1.84 -5.08
CA LEU A 74 14.64 2.38 -4.74
C LEU A 74 13.55 1.67 -5.56
N VAL A 75 13.77 1.50 -6.86
CA VAL A 75 12.85 0.79 -7.76
C VAL A 75 12.62 -0.65 -7.30
N GLU A 76 13.68 -1.39 -7.00
CA GLU A 76 13.57 -2.77 -6.51
C GLU A 76 12.80 -2.86 -5.18
N GLN A 77 13.09 -1.97 -4.24
CA GLN A 77 12.38 -1.93 -2.96
C GLN A 77 10.88 -1.64 -3.15
N THR A 78 10.53 -0.68 -4.01
CA THR A 78 9.12 -0.34 -4.30
C THR A 78 8.38 -1.52 -4.93
N LEU A 79 8.97 -2.18 -5.93
CA LEU A 79 8.37 -3.36 -6.57
C LEU A 79 8.17 -4.51 -5.58
N GLN A 80 9.14 -4.75 -4.70
CA GLN A 80 9.03 -5.77 -3.65
C GLN A 80 7.90 -5.44 -2.67
N ASP A 81 7.77 -4.17 -2.27
CA ASP A 81 6.71 -3.72 -1.38
C ASP A 81 5.33 -3.88 -2.05
N HIS A 82 5.16 -3.50 -3.32
CA HIS A 82 3.91 -3.69 -4.08
C HIS A 82 3.51 -5.15 -4.16
N SER A 83 4.45 -6.02 -4.53
CA SER A 83 4.23 -7.46 -4.62
C SER A 83 3.79 -8.04 -3.27
N ARG A 84 4.48 -7.66 -2.20
CA ARG A 84 4.18 -8.14 -0.84
C ARG A 84 2.85 -7.61 -0.31
N LEU A 85 2.51 -6.34 -0.57
CA LEU A 85 1.21 -5.77 -0.24
C LEU A 85 0.09 -6.55 -0.96
N GLY A 86 0.24 -6.78 -2.26
CA GLY A 86 -0.73 -7.56 -3.05
C GLY A 86 -0.88 -9.00 -2.54
N ALA A 87 0.22 -9.66 -2.16
CA ALA A 87 0.19 -11.01 -1.60
C ALA A 87 -0.54 -11.06 -0.24
N LEU A 88 -0.30 -10.10 0.65
CA LEU A 88 -0.99 -10.01 1.95
C LEU A 88 -2.50 -9.77 1.79
N VAL A 89 -2.90 -8.96 0.81
CA VAL A 89 -4.32 -8.67 0.55
C VAL A 89 -5.06 -9.88 0.00
N ARG A 90 -4.46 -10.59 -0.97
CA ARG A 90 -5.05 -11.78 -1.61
C ARG A 90 -4.95 -13.05 -0.77
N GLY A 91 -3.97 -13.12 0.13
CA GLY A 91 -3.75 -14.27 1.00
C GLY A 91 -4.84 -14.44 2.08
N ARG A 92 -4.62 -15.41 2.96
CA ARG A 92 -5.52 -15.70 4.08
C ARG A 92 -5.41 -14.62 5.14
N TRP A 93 -6.56 -14.09 5.57
CA TRP A 93 -6.61 -13.06 6.58
C TRP A 93 -6.60 -13.64 8.00
N SER A 94 -5.84 -12.96 8.84
CA SER A 94 -5.77 -13.11 10.29
C SER A 94 -5.57 -11.71 10.88
N GLY A 95 -5.77 -11.55 12.19
CA GLY A 95 -5.39 -10.30 12.86
C GLY A 95 -3.90 -9.97 12.65
N GLY A 96 -3.03 -10.98 12.55
CA GLY A 96 -1.62 -10.82 12.21
C GLY A 96 -1.40 -10.30 10.79
N THR A 97 -2.14 -10.84 9.81
CA THR A 97 -2.10 -10.40 8.40
C THR A 97 -2.49 -8.94 8.29
N ALA A 98 -3.60 -8.53 8.92
CA ALA A 98 -4.07 -7.15 8.88
C ALA A 98 -3.05 -6.17 9.50
N ARG A 99 -2.44 -6.53 10.64
CA ARG A 99 -1.35 -5.73 11.24
C ARG A 99 -0.13 -5.63 10.34
N ALA A 100 0.29 -6.74 9.73
CA ALA A 100 1.43 -6.76 8.82
C ALA A 100 1.18 -5.89 7.58
N LEU A 101 -0.02 -5.98 6.99
CA LEU A 101 -0.44 -5.17 5.86
C LEU A 101 -0.40 -3.67 6.21
N GLY A 102 -0.97 -3.29 7.35
CA GLY A 102 -0.97 -1.88 7.79
C GLY A 102 0.45 -1.34 8.03
N LYS A 103 1.35 -2.12 8.65
CA LYS A 103 2.74 -1.72 8.85
C LYS A 103 3.50 -1.55 7.53
N LEU A 104 3.33 -2.50 6.61
CA LEU A 104 4.01 -2.44 5.30
C LEU A 104 3.52 -1.26 4.47
N LEU A 105 2.21 -1.02 4.46
CA LEU A 105 1.61 0.10 3.73
C LEU A 105 2.07 1.45 4.28
N GLU A 106 2.14 1.60 5.60
CA GLU A 106 2.67 2.81 6.23
C GLU A 106 4.17 3.03 5.92
N LYS A 107 4.97 1.97 5.91
CA LYS A 107 6.39 2.04 5.55
C LYS A 107 6.57 2.48 4.09
N HIS A 108 5.85 1.83 3.17
CA HIS A 108 5.92 2.09 1.73
C HIS A 108 5.61 3.56 1.40
N VAL A 109 4.57 4.14 2.01
CA VAL A 109 4.17 5.54 1.73
C VAL A 109 5.12 6.59 2.33
N ARG A 110 5.86 6.23 3.39
CA ARG A 110 6.74 7.18 4.10
C ARG A 110 8.18 7.18 3.58
N PHE A 111 8.49 6.34 2.60
CA PHE A 111 9.82 6.18 2.02
C PHE A 111 10.01 7.16 0.86
#